data_AF-A0A7X9H0Z1-F1
#
_entry.id   AF-A0A7X9H0Z1-F1
#
_cell.length_a   1.000
_cell.length_b   1.000
_cell.length_c   1.000
_cell.angle_alpha   90.00
_cell.angle_beta   90.00
_cell.angle_gamma   90.00
#
_symmetry.space_group_name_H-M   'P 1'
#
loop_
_entity.id
_entity.type
_entity.pdbx_description
1 polymer ?
#
loop_
_entity_poly.entity_id
_entity_poly.type
_entity_poly.pdbx_seq_one_letter_code
_entity_poly.pdbx_strand_id
1 'polypeptide(L)' 'MEVLLKELNQNIKQLIDIIENANQSVFNAREAARYLKISYDSLLRYTRIGAIEHVRNGTSYLYKKEYLDRWLEKNRRGAV' A
#
# COMPACT_ATOMS: atom_id res chain seq x y z
N MET A 1 32.02 14.20 15.70
CA MET A 1 32.10 12.76 15.42
C MET A 1 30.78 12.04 15.74
N GLU A 2 30.28 12.12 16.97
CA GLU A 2 29.02 11.45 17.39
C GLU A 2 27.75 11.92 16.67
N VAL A 3 27.65 13.22 16.38
CA VAL A 3 26.46 13.77 15.70
C VAL A 3 26.33 13.21 14.28
N LEU A 4 27.43 13.22 13.52
CA LEU A 4 27.50 12.65 12.17
C LEU A 4 27.18 11.14 12.16
N LEU A 5 27.63 10.39 13.18
CA LEU A 5 27.30 8.98 13.32
C LEU A 5 25.81 8.74 13.62
N LYS A 6 25.16 9.63 14.37
CA LYS A 6 23.71 9.57 14.64
C LYS A 6 22.90 9.93 13.40
N GLU A 7 23.27 10.98 12.68
CA GLU A 7 22.62 11.37 11.42
C GLU A 7 22.75 10.28 10.36
N LEU A 8 23.93 9.68 10.21
CA LEU A 8 24.14 8.58 9.27
C LEU A 8 23.23 7.38 9.59
N ASN A 9 23.12 7.01 10.87
CA ASN A 9 22.22 5.92 11.28
C ASN A 9 20.74 6.24 11.07
N GLN A 10 20.32 7.50 11.26
CA GLN A 10 18.95 7.92 10.97
C GLN A 10 18.63 7.85 9.47
N ASN A 11 19.56 8.32 8.63
CA ASN A 11 19.41 8.27 7.18
C ASN A 11 19.35 6.81 6.67
N ILE A 12 20.18 5.91 7.23
CA ILE A 12 20.12 4.48 6.90
C ILE A 12 18.75 3.88 7.25
N LYS A 13 18.21 4.19 8.45
CA LYS A 13 16.88 3.71 8.84
C LYS A 13 15.77 4.21 7.91
N GLN A 14 15.84 5.49 7.51
CA GLN A 14 14.88 6.05 6.56
C GLN A 14 14.97 5.38 5.18
N LEU A 15 16.18 5.10 4.70
CA LEU A 15 16.38 4.41 3.42
C LEU A 15 15.87 2.97 3.47
N ILE A 16 16.09 2.25 4.57
CA ILE A 16 15.54 0.90 4.77
C ILE A 16 14.02 0.94 4.73
N ASP A 17 13.39 1.87 5.45
CA ASP A 17 11.93 2.02 5.45
C ASP A 17 11.39 2.36 4.05
N ILE A 18 12.05 3.26 3.31
CA ILE A 18 11.68 3.56 1.92
C ILE A 18 11.80 2.31 1.04
N ILE A 19 12.86 1.52 1.18
CA ILE A 19 13.08 0.31 0.39
C ILE A 19 12.05 -0.76 0.75
N GLU A 20 11.72 -0.95 2.03
CA GLU A 20 10.69 -1.90 2.47
C GLU A 20 9.31 -1.50 1.93
N ASN A 21 8.96 -0.21 2.00
CA ASN A 21 7.72 0.32 1.43
C ASN A 21 7.71 0.28 -0.11
N ALA A 22 8.87 0.36 -0.77
CA ALA A 22 8.99 0.25 -2.22
C ALA A 22 8.95 -1.21 -2.71
N ASN A 23 9.53 -2.15 -1.96
CA ASN A 23 9.58 -3.58 -2.29
C ASN A 23 8.34 -4.36 -1.83
N GLN A 24 7.50 -3.81 -0.96
CA GLN A 24 6.15 -4.33 -0.71
C GLN A 24 5.26 -4.09 -1.93
N SER A 25 5.52 -4.86 -2.99
CA SER A 25 4.67 -4.93 -4.19
C SER A 25 3.31 -5.52 -3.89
N VAL A 26 3.10 -6.09 -2.71
CA VAL A 26 1.89 -6.80 -2.29
C VAL A 26 1.50 -6.36 -0.88
N PHE A 27 0.31 -5.79 -0.76
CA PHE A 27 -0.30 -5.30 0.46
C PHE A 27 -1.38 -6.26 0.96
N ASN A 28 -1.51 -6.43 2.26
CA ASN A 28 -2.69 -7.07 2.84
C ASN A 28 -3.89 -6.10 2.85
N ALA A 29 -5.10 -6.59 3.17
CA ALA A 29 -6.30 -5.75 3.21
C ALA A 29 -6.21 -4.53 4.15
N ARG A 30 -5.45 -4.61 5.26
CA ARG A 30 -5.27 -3.44 6.15
C ARG A 30 -4.28 -2.43 5.57
N GLU A 31 -3.22 -2.90 4.94
CA GLU A 31 -2.23 -2.06 4.27
C GLU A 31 -2.82 -1.40 3.02
N ALA A 32 -3.57 -2.13 2.21
CA ALA A 32 -4.26 -1.59 1.05
C ALA A 32 -5.26 -0.48 1.44
N ALA A 33 -5.99 -0.67 2.54
CA ALA A 33 -6.90 0.35 3.06
C ALA A 33 -6.14 1.62 3.47
N ARG A 34 -5.00 1.46 4.16
CA ARG A 34 -4.11 2.58 4.53
C ARG A 34 -3.51 3.27 3.31
N TYR A 35 -3.07 2.50 2.32
CA TYR A 35 -2.50 3.00 1.07
C TYR A 35 -3.50 3.85 0.28
N LEU A 36 -4.73 3.36 0.15
CA LEU A 36 -5.83 4.06 -0.51
C LEU A 36 -6.44 5.18 0.34
N LYS A 37 -6.03 5.33 1.61
CA LYS A 37 -6.63 6.24 2.60
C LYS A 37 -8.15 6.08 2.75
N ILE A 38 -8.63 4.84 2.70
CA ILE A 38 -10.05 4.49 2.89
C ILE A 38 -10.23 3.60 4.11
N SER A 39 -11.47 3.53 4.61
CA SER A 39 -11.83 2.60 5.68
C SER A 39 -11.67 1.14 5.23
N TYR A 40 -11.23 0.29 6.16
CA TYR A 40 -11.09 -1.16 5.92
C TYR A 40 -12.38 -1.82 5.42
N ASP A 41 -13.53 -1.40 5.96
CA ASP A 41 -14.85 -1.85 5.54
C ASP A 41 -15.15 -1.47 4.08
N SER A 42 -14.84 -0.22 3.70
CA SER A 42 -14.98 0.25 2.32
C SER A 42 -14.09 -0.54 1.37
N LEU A 43 -12.84 -0.82 1.75
CA LEU A 43 -11.95 -1.67 0.95
C LEU A 43 -12.58 -3.06 0.76
N LEU A 44 -13.02 -3.72 1.83
CA LEU A 44 -13.65 -5.04 1.72
C LEU A 44 -14.90 -5.02 0.84
N ARG A 45 -15.70 -3.95 0.91
CA ARG A 45 -16.85 -3.77 0.03
C ARG A 45 -16.41 -3.64 -1.42
N TYR A 46 -15.39 -2.85 -1.72
CA TYR A 46 -14.83 -2.70 -3.07
C TYR A 46 -14.23 -4.00 -3.61
N THR A 47 -13.58 -4.79 -2.75
CA THR A 47 -13.09 -6.12 -3.09
C THR A 47 -14.24 -7.09 -3.38
N ARG A 48 -15.32 -7.05 -2.58
CA ARG A 48 -16.51 -7.90 -2.76
C ARG A 48 -17.26 -7.61 -4.05
N ILE A 49 -17.37 -6.35 -4.44
CA ILE A 49 -18.02 -5.96 -5.71
C ILE A 49 -17.09 -6.12 -6.93
N GLY A 50 -15.84 -6.58 -6.73
CA GLY A 50 -14.87 -6.74 -7.80
C GLY A 50 -14.32 -5.43 -8.38
N ALA A 51 -14.46 -4.32 -7.65
CA ALA A 51 -13.94 -3.02 -8.09
C ALA A 51 -12.41 -2.95 -7.99
N ILE A 52 -11.81 -3.62 -7.00
CA ILE A 52 -10.35 -3.68 -6.80
C ILE A 52 -9.85 -5.09 -7.14
N GLU A 53 -8.86 -5.16 -8.02
CA GLU A 53 -8.17 -6.40 -8.35
C GLU A 53 -7.43 -6.93 -7.10
N HIS A 54 -7.59 -8.22 -6.81
CA HIS A 54 -7.02 -8.84 -5.64
C HIS A 54 -6.61 -10.28 -5.94
N VAL A 55 -5.63 -10.78 -5.19
CA VAL A 55 -5.23 -12.18 -5.18
C VAL A 55 -5.70 -12.79 -3.87
N ARG A 56 -6.47 -13.86 -3.95
CA ARG A 56 -6.88 -14.62 -2.76
C ARG A 56 -5.71 -15.48 -2.31
N ASN A 57 -5.27 -15.30 -1.07
CA ASN A 57 -4.28 -16.14 -0.42
C ASN A 57 -4.92 -16.83 0.80
N GLY A 58 -5.54 -17.98 0.55
CA GLY A 58 -6.32 -18.72 1.55
C GLY A 58 -7.51 -17.91 2.06
N THR A 59 -7.46 -17.54 3.36
CA THR A 59 -8.47 -16.73 4.05
C THR A 59 -8.24 -15.22 3.90
N SER A 60 -7.08 -14.81 3.39
CA SER A 60 -6.68 -13.40 3.29
C SER A 60 -6.72 -12.89 1.84
N TYR A 61 -6.90 -11.58 1.69
CA TYR A 61 -6.82 -10.88 0.41
C TYR A 61 -5.51 -10.11 0.33
N LEU A 62 -4.77 -10.35 -0.76
CA LEU A 62 -3.54 -9.65 -1.11
C LEU A 62 -3.78 -8.75 -2.32
N TYR A 63 -3.22 -7.54 -2.27
CA TYR A 63 -3.42 -6.50 -3.26
C TYR A 63 -2.06 -6.08 -3.78
N LYS A 64 -1.80 -6.21 -5.08
CA LYS A 64 -0.57 -5.66 -5.62
C LYS A 64 -0.63 -4.13 -5.63
N LYS A 65 0.51 -3.46 -5.45
CA LYS A 65 0.59 -2.00 -5.57
C LYS A 65 0.02 -1.52 -6.90
N GLU A 66 0.37 -2.19 -7.99
CA GLU A 66 -0.15 -1.90 -9.33
C GLU A 66 -1.69 -1.95 -9.42
N TYR A 67 -2.33 -2.83 -8.65
CA TYR A 67 -3.79 -2.98 -8.64
C TYR A 67 -4.45 -1.82 -7.91
N LEU A 68 -3.86 -1.39 -6.81
CA LEU A 68 -4.30 -0.23 -6.05
C LEU A 68 -4.09 1.06 -6.84
N ASP A 69 -2.95 1.20 -7.52
CA ASP A 69 -2.63 2.36 -8.37
C ASP A 69 -3.59 2.45 -9.56
N ARG A 70 -3.86 1.33 -10.26
CA ARG A 70 -4.88 1.30 -11.33
C ARG A 70 -6.27 1.69 -10.83
N TRP A 71 -6.65 1.24 -9.63
CA TRP A 71 -7.93 1.61 -9.04
C TRP A 71 -7.98 3.10 -8.68
N LEU A 72 -6.91 3.65 -8.11
CA LEU A 72 -6.80 5.09 -7.82
C LEU A 72 -6.91 5.91 -9.09
N GLU A 73 -6.24 5.50 -10.17
CA GLU A 73 -6.30 6.18 -11.45
C GLU A 73 -7.71 6.14 -12.04
N LYS A 74 -8.37 4.97 -11.98
CA LYS A 74 -9.76 4.80 -12.44
C LYS A 74 -10.74 5.66 -11.64
N ASN A 75 -10.58 5.75 -10.33
CA ASN A 75 -11.42 6.61 -9.48
C ASN A 75 -11.15 8.09 -9.72
N ARG A 76 -9.89 8.47 -9.95
CA ARG A 76 -9.53 9.85 -10.29
C ARG A 76 -10.08 10.26 -11.66
N ARG A 77 -10.09 9.35 -12.64
CA ARG A 77 -10.67 9.56 -13.99
C ARG A 77 -12.19 9.47 -14.03
N GLY A 78 -12.83 8.83 -13.06
CA GLY A 78 -14.29 8.75 -12.93
C GLY A 78 -14.94 9.97 -12.25
N ALA A 79 -14.14 10.96 -11.82
CA ALA A 79 -14.62 12.26 -11.37
C ALA A 79 -14.63 13.24 -12.55
N VAL A 80 -15.55 13.03 -13.50
CA VAL A 80 -15.92 14.01 -14.54
C VAL A 80 -17.43 14.08 -14.60
#